data_AF-A0A0C9UBL1-F1
#
_entry.id   AF-A0A0C9UBL1-F1
#
_cell.length_a   1.000
_cell.length_b   1.000
_cell.length_c   1.000
_cell.angle_alpha   90.00
_cell.angle_beta   90.00
_cell.angle_gamma   90.00
#
_symmetry.space_group_name_H-M   'P 1'
#
loop_
_entity.id
_entity.type
_entity.pdbx_description
1 polymer ?
#
loop_
_entity_poly.entity_id
_entity_poly.type
_entity_poly.pdbx_seq_one_letter_code
_entity_poly.pdbx_strand_id
1 'polypeptide(L)'
;MSTAAVRCEYFELKLRTEAARHFEELPEDVKTDWKLLEKEWKRMYPPRNTYINTTKDVDEFYDLRISDKDLPKRNAESSDSEPEWAIAQFMEKLRYLGSKINDASKTSKGRHAYRHLPPLIRDRLPAYGAQGPALENLCADIEALGHAYITKITAQQERIQSQLDSISRFSAQNVQSNIRPQRVGPQSRQIPTNFTTSNTFTTPSSFNNLPSNFTTSNAFTTPSPFSNSNEPRSSRALRPITNNTGSYATDGTKNANPPTNNSFEAMPDGICQYENAIGKWFATYGVDGVPNASRPFPLTPGSPSPGSSECWRCGHKGHYKESPECLRNNPLPEKEQQYRRIVGASILNAVRNVKTTAAFHIETGTFNEFNRNYAFPPEIQETSYDDHQNADYQNPNTFLGNAEGDDL
;
A
#
# COMPACT_ATOMS: atom_id res chain seq x y z
N MET A 1 35.99 -51.61 30.98
CA MET A 1 35.04 -50.51 31.22
C MET A 1 34.01 -50.49 30.10
N SER A 2 32.72 -50.34 30.42
CA SER A 2 31.66 -50.20 29.41
C SER A 2 31.87 -48.90 28.63
N THR A 3 31.64 -48.92 27.32
CA THR A 3 31.73 -47.74 26.46
C THR A 3 30.79 -46.61 26.89
N ALA A 4 29.75 -46.91 27.67
CA ALA A 4 28.85 -45.92 28.26
C ALA A 4 29.51 -45.11 29.39
N ALA A 5 30.23 -45.77 30.31
CA ALA A 5 30.88 -45.09 31.44
C ALA A 5 31.94 -44.08 30.96
N VAL A 6 32.75 -44.47 29.96
CA VAL A 6 33.76 -43.58 29.36
C VAL A 6 33.13 -42.37 28.68
N ARG A 7 31.91 -42.50 28.12
CA ARG A 7 31.18 -41.36 27.53
C ARG A 7 30.69 -40.38 28.59
N CYS A 8 30.21 -40.87 29.73
CA CYS A 8 29.81 -40.01 30.84
C CYS A 8 30.99 -39.22 31.41
N GLU A 9 32.13 -39.88 31.65
CA GLU A 9 33.37 -39.22 32.10
C GLU A 9 33.83 -38.14 31.10
N TYR A 10 33.81 -38.45 29.80
CA TYR A 10 34.18 -37.47 28.78
C TYR A 10 33.20 -36.28 28.72
N PHE A 11 31.91 -36.53 28.94
CA PHE A 11 30.88 -35.50 28.96
C PHE A 11 31.08 -34.52 30.11
N GLU A 12 31.33 -35.03 31.32
CA GLU A 12 31.62 -34.24 32.52
C GLU A 12 32.81 -33.28 32.29
N LEU A 13 33.90 -33.77 31.70
CA LEU A 13 35.08 -32.98 31.36
C LEU A 13 34.81 -31.82 30.37
N LYS A 14 33.68 -31.85 29.65
CA LYS A 14 33.30 -30.80 28.70
C LYS A 14 32.33 -29.78 29.30
N LEU A 15 31.77 -30.04 30.47
CA LEU A 15 30.87 -29.11 31.12
C LEU A 15 31.63 -27.90 31.67
N ARG A 16 30.96 -26.75 31.67
CA ARG A 16 31.50 -25.50 32.22
C ARG A 16 30.49 -24.87 33.16
N THR A 17 31.02 -24.17 34.16
CA THR A 17 30.29 -23.27 35.05
C THR A 17 29.00 -23.88 35.61
N GLU A 18 27.85 -23.38 35.19
CA GLU A 18 26.54 -23.76 35.69
C GLU A 18 26.14 -25.18 35.29
N ALA A 19 26.56 -25.63 34.10
CA ALA A 19 26.28 -26.98 33.63
C ALA A 19 27.02 -28.04 34.47
N ALA A 20 28.25 -27.75 34.89
CA ALA A 20 28.99 -28.65 35.77
C ALA A 20 28.31 -28.77 37.15
N ARG A 21 27.83 -27.64 37.70
CA ARG A 21 27.09 -27.65 38.97
C ARG A 21 25.81 -28.50 38.89
N HIS A 22 25.03 -28.36 37.82
CA HIS A 22 23.83 -29.18 37.64
C HIS A 22 24.13 -30.66 37.41
N PHE A 23 25.26 -30.97 36.77
CA PHE A 23 25.69 -32.37 36.65
C PHE A 23 25.99 -32.98 38.02
N GLU A 24 26.64 -32.26 38.93
CA GLU A 24 26.92 -32.75 40.29
C GLU A 24 25.66 -33.05 41.11
N GLU A 25 24.59 -32.29 40.89
CA GLU A 25 23.30 -32.45 41.54
C GLU A 25 22.51 -33.69 41.05
N LEU A 26 22.95 -34.33 39.95
CA LEU A 26 22.28 -35.52 39.42
C LEU A 26 22.51 -36.76 40.30
N PRO A 27 21.53 -37.68 40.39
CA PRO A 27 21.73 -38.99 41.02
C PRO A 27 22.86 -39.80 40.37
N GLU A 28 23.57 -40.60 41.17
CA GLU A 28 24.76 -41.33 40.72
C GLU A 28 24.46 -42.43 39.67
N ASP A 29 23.26 -43.00 39.72
CA ASP A 29 22.74 -43.92 38.70
C ASP A 29 22.51 -43.22 37.35
N VAL A 30 22.15 -41.92 37.36
CA VAL A 30 22.03 -41.11 36.14
C VAL A 30 23.41 -40.75 35.61
N LYS A 31 24.38 -40.40 36.46
CA LYS A 31 25.75 -40.05 36.04
C LYS A 31 26.47 -41.22 35.35
N THR A 32 26.17 -42.46 35.73
CA THR A 32 26.87 -43.66 35.23
C THR A 32 26.21 -44.32 34.02
N ASP A 33 24.94 -44.03 33.71
CA ASP A 33 24.23 -44.52 32.52
C ASP A 33 24.03 -43.40 31.48
N TRP A 34 24.75 -43.50 30.36
CA TRP A 34 24.67 -42.52 29.26
C TRP A 34 23.24 -42.25 28.77
N LYS A 35 22.36 -43.25 28.72
CA LYS A 35 20.99 -43.05 28.22
C LYS A 35 20.14 -42.26 29.21
N LEU A 36 20.31 -42.52 30.51
CA LEU A 36 19.63 -41.76 31.56
C LEU A 36 20.17 -40.33 31.62
N LEU A 37 21.50 -40.18 31.57
CA LEU A 37 22.16 -38.88 31.52
C LEU A 37 21.68 -38.07 30.32
N GLU A 38 21.70 -38.63 29.10
CA GLU A 38 21.29 -37.92 27.89
C GLU A 38 19.81 -37.49 27.95
N LYS A 39 18.93 -38.33 28.50
CA LYS A 39 17.51 -38.02 28.68
C LYS A 39 17.31 -36.89 29.67
N GLU A 40 17.95 -36.97 30.84
CA GLU A 40 17.84 -35.97 31.90
C GLU A 40 18.48 -34.65 31.48
N TRP A 41 19.59 -34.72 30.76
CA TRP A 41 20.24 -33.55 30.18
C TRP A 41 19.37 -32.85 29.14
N LYS A 42 18.72 -33.60 28.24
CA LYS A 42 17.74 -33.03 27.29
C LYS A 42 16.51 -32.46 27.99
N ARG A 43 16.17 -32.96 29.18
CA ARG A 43 15.08 -32.43 30.01
C ARG A 43 15.46 -31.08 30.63
N MET A 44 16.66 -30.98 31.20
CA MET A 44 17.18 -29.74 31.82
C MET A 44 17.58 -28.69 30.77
N TYR A 45 18.15 -29.14 29.67
CA TYR A 45 18.60 -28.32 28.55
C TYR A 45 17.86 -28.78 27.28
N PRO A 46 16.57 -28.42 27.14
CA PRO A 46 15.84 -28.71 25.92
C PRO A 46 16.63 -28.19 24.71
N PRO A 47 16.63 -28.91 23.58
CA PRO A 47 17.22 -28.42 22.35
C PRO A 47 16.72 -27.00 22.09
N ARG A 48 17.62 -26.04 21.83
CA ARG A 48 17.24 -24.62 21.62
C ARG A 48 16.25 -24.42 20.45
N ASN A 49 16.02 -25.47 19.68
CA ASN A 49 15.07 -25.59 18.58
C ASN A 49 13.63 -25.88 19.04
N THR A 50 13.40 -26.30 20.30
CA THR A 50 12.11 -26.15 20.98
C THR A 50 12.07 -24.82 21.73
N TYR A 51 12.48 -23.73 21.08
CA TYR A 51 12.15 -22.41 21.58
C TYR A 51 10.63 -22.30 21.51
N ILE A 52 9.96 -22.34 22.66
CA ILE A 52 8.56 -21.94 22.74
C ILE A 52 8.59 -20.49 22.23
N ASN A 53 7.91 -20.23 21.11
CA ASN A 53 7.69 -18.87 20.64
C ASN A 53 7.18 -18.09 21.84
N THR A 54 8.02 -17.25 22.44
CA THR A 54 7.49 -16.35 23.45
C THR A 54 6.56 -15.41 22.69
N THR A 55 5.38 -15.12 23.23
CA THR A 55 4.48 -14.13 22.63
C THR A 55 5.24 -12.84 22.29
N LYS A 56 6.23 -12.51 23.13
CA LYS A 56 7.19 -11.43 22.90
C LYS A 56 8.01 -11.57 21.61
N ASP A 57 8.61 -12.72 21.29
CA ASP A 57 9.37 -12.90 20.04
C ASP A 57 8.44 -12.75 18.81
N VAL A 58 7.20 -13.23 18.91
CA VAL A 58 6.18 -13.10 17.85
C VAL A 58 5.82 -11.64 17.64
N ASP A 59 5.45 -10.94 18.70
CA ASP A 59 5.12 -9.51 18.65
C ASP A 59 6.31 -8.70 18.14
N GLU A 60 7.52 -8.98 18.61
CA GLU A 60 8.74 -8.30 18.18
C GLU A 60 9.02 -8.49 16.68
N PHE A 61 8.76 -9.68 16.12
CA PHE A 61 8.87 -9.90 14.68
C PHE A 61 7.80 -9.14 13.90
N TYR A 62 6.55 -9.20 14.38
CA TYR A 62 5.45 -8.54 13.71
C TYR A 62 5.53 -7.03 13.83
N ASP A 63 6.23 -6.47 14.81
CA ASP A 63 6.48 -5.03 14.97
C ASP A 63 7.82 -4.57 14.38
N LEU A 64 8.65 -5.48 13.89
CA LEU A 64 9.94 -5.12 13.29
C LEU A 64 9.73 -4.27 12.03
N ARG A 65 10.20 -3.02 12.06
CA ARG A 65 10.15 -2.06 10.95
C ARG A 65 11.51 -1.41 10.75
N ILE A 66 11.77 -0.97 9.53
CA ILE A 66 12.83 -0.02 9.21
C ILE A 66 12.22 1.14 8.44
N SER A 67 12.63 2.38 8.74
CA SER A 67 12.13 3.57 8.04
C SER A 67 13.12 4.05 6.98
N ASP A 68 12.65 4.84 6.01
CA ASP A 68 13.52 5.48 5.01
C ASP A 68 14.63 6.33 5.65
N LYS A 69 14.35 6.91 6.83
CA LYS A 69 15.29 7.75 7.60
C LYS A 69 16.41 6.94 8.25
N ASP A 70 16.21 5.63 8.43
CA ASP A 70 17.18 4.75 9.07
C ASP A 70 18.12 4.08 8.06
N LEU A 71 17.70 3.96 6.79
CA LEU A 71 18.52 3.37 5.72
C LEU A 71 19.95 3.92 5.60
N PRO A 72 20.22 5.24 5.74
CA PRO A 72 21.58 5.77 5.66
C PRO A 72 22.34 5.74 6.99
N LYS A 73 21.68 5.35 8.10
CA LYS A 73 22.31 5.37 9.42
C LYS A 73 23.26 4.20 9.59
N ARG A 74 24.39 4.48 10.22
CA ARG A 74 25.31 3.50 10.78
C ARG A 74 25.17 3.55 12.29
N ASN A 75 24.94 2.41 12.92
CA ASN A 75 24.82 2.35 14.36
C ASN A 75 26.23 2.29 14.97
N ALA A 76 26.54 3.26 15.82
CA ALA A 76 27.83 3.38 16.50
C ALA A 76 27.87 2.64 17.86
N GLU A 77 26.78 1.97 18.25
CA GLU A 77 26.60 1.43 19.60
C GLU A 77 27.38 0.14 19.89
N SER A 78 27.98 -0.51 18.89
CA SER A 78 28.91 -1.62 19.17
C SER A 78 30.31 -1.06 19.42
N SER A 79 30.71 -0.98 20.68
CA SER A 79 31.99 -0.39 21.11
C SER A 79 33.24 -1.10 20.60
N ASP A 80 33.09 -2.24 19.91
CA ASP A 80 34.21 -3.08 19.44
C ASP A 80 34.01 -3.64 18.01
N SER A 81 32.92 -3.30 17.33
CA SER A 81 32.65 -3.77 15.95
C SER A 81 32.62 -2.61 14.96
N GLU A 82 33.01 -2.87 13.71
CA GLU A 82 32.84 -1.89 12.64
C GLU A 82 31.37 -1.43 12.59
N PRO A 83 31.12 -0.14 12.37
CA PRO A 83 29.78 0.42 12.40
C PRO A 83 28.93 -0.21 11.31
N GLU A 84 27.98 -1.04 11.74
CA GLU A 84 27.12 -1.78 10.84
C GLU A 84 25.95 -0.88 10.36
N TRP A 85 25.56 -1.06 9.10
CA TRP A 85 24.44 -0.33 8.52
C TRP A 85 23.12 -0.78 9.15
N ALA A 86 22.20 0.16 9.41
CA ALA A 86 20.90 -0.16 10.02
C ALA A 86 20.11 -1.25 9.25
N ILE A 87 20.23 -1.28 7.91
CA ILE A 87 19.59 -2.32 7.09
C ILE A 87 20.21 -3.72 7.29
N ALA A 88 21.52 -3.82 7.56
CA ALA A 88 22.15 -5.10 7.90
C ALA A 88 21.66 -5.61 9.27
N GLN A 89 21.62 -4.74 10.27
CA GLN A 89 21.08 -5.10 11.59
C GLN A 89 19.60 -5.49 11.54
N PHE A 90 18.80 -4.75 10.76
CA PHE A 90 17.41 -5.12 10.50
C PHE A 90 17.31 -6.52 9.89
N MET A 91 18.16 -6.83 8.92
CA MET A 91 18.19 -8.13 8.24
C MET A 91 18.61 -9.27 9.16
N GLU A 92 19.64 -9.06 9.99
CA GLU A 92 20.08 -10.03 10.99
C GLU A 92 18.95 -10.32 11.99
N LYS A 93 18.35 -9.26 12.54
CA LYS A 93 17.23 -9.37 13.47
C LYS A 93 16.01 -10.05 12.84
N LEU A 94 15.71 -9.74 11.57
CA LEU A 94 14.62 -10.35 10.82
C LEU A 94 14.84 -11.85 10.62
N ARG A 95 16.07 -12.28 10.30
CA ARG A 95 16.45 -13.70 10.18
C ARG A 95 16.37 -14.41 11.53
N TYR A 96 16.92 -13.79 12.57
CA TYR A 96 16.93 -14.33 13.93
C TYR A 96 15.50 -14.59 14.44
N LEU A 97 14.65 -13.56 14.45
CA LEU A 97 13.26 -13.67 14.90
C LEU A 97 12.44 -14.60 13.98
N GLY A 98 12.65 -14.51 12.67
CA GLY A 98 11.99 -15.37 11.69
C GLY A 98 12.32 -16.86 11.87
N SER A 99 13.53 -17.19 12.32
CA SER A 99 13.95 -18.56 12.64
C SER A 99 13.38 -19.08 13.94
N LYS A 100 13.10 -18.18 14.90
CA LYS A 100 12.49 -18.54 16.18
C LYS A 100 11.02 -18.87 16.06
N ILE A 101 10.27 -18.11 15.26
CA ILE A 101 8.81 -18.21 15.20
C ILE A 101 8.37 -19.46 14.43
N ASN A 102 7.91 -20.50 15.09
CA ASN A 102 7.38 -21.69 14.40
C ASN A 102 5.92 -21.58 13.92
N ASP A 103 5.17 -20.56 14.35
CA ASP A 103 3.71 -20.48 14.20
C ASP A 103 3.23 -19.96 12.82
N ALA A 104 4.16 -19.52 11.97
CA ALA A 104 3.82 -18.95 10.67
C ALA A 104 4.63 -19.61 9.54
N SER A 105 3.97 -19.80 8.39
CA SER A 105 4.65 -20.25 7.18
C SER A 105 5.73 -19.24 6.76
N LYS A 106 6.82 -19.73 6.16
CA LYS A 106 7.93 -18.90 5.65
C LYS A 106 7.43 -17.79 4.70
N THR A 107 6.42 -18.08 3.89
CA THR A 107 5.76 -17.13 2.99
C THR A 107 4.93 -16.08 3.74
N SER A 108 4.24 -16.45 4.82
CA SER A 108 3.50 -15.48 5.65
C SER A 108 4.45 -14.46 6.28
N LYS A 109 5.55 -14.95 6.87
CA LYS A 109 6.62 -14.12 7.45
C LYS A 109 7.25 -13.18 6.42
N GLY A 110 7.62 -13.70 5.26
CA GLY A 110 8.21 -12.91 4.18
C GLY A 110 7.25 -11.87 3.62
N ARG A 111 5.97 -12.22 3.43
CA ARG A 111 4.92 -11.26 3.03
C ARG A 111 4.78 -10.14 4.05
N HIS A 112 4.75 -10.48 5.34
CA HIS A 112 4.63 -9.49 6.42
C HIS A 112 5.81 -8.51 6.40
N ALA A 113 7.03 -9.04 6.43
CA ALA A 113 8.26 -8.25 6.36
C ALA A 113 8.29 -7.35 5.11
N TYR A 114 7.96 -7.90 3.92
CA TYR A 114 7.93 -7.17 2.66
C TYR A 114 6.94 -5.99 2.66
N ARG A 115 5.76 -6.14 3.26
CA ARG A 115 4.76 -5.05 3.36
C ARG A 115 5.26 -3.86 4.17
N HIS A 116 6.17 -4.11 5.10
CA HIS A 116 6.70 -3.15 6.03
C HIS A 116 8.09 -2.61 5.67
N LEU A 117 8.63 -3.04 4.52
CA LEU A 117 9.80 -2.39 3.97
C LEU A 117 9.46 -0.98 3.48
N PRO A 118 10.41 -0.04 3.60
CA PRO A 118 10.26 1.27 3.00
C PRO A 118 10.01 1.16 1.49
N PRO A 119 9.13 2.00 0.91
CA PRO A 119 8.85 1.98 -0.53
C PRO A 119 10.12 2.06 -1.39
N LEU A 120 11.13 2.83 -0.93
CA LEU A 120 12.40 2.99 -1.62
C LEU A 120 13.15 1.66 -1.86
N ILE A 121 13.09 0.74 -0.89
CA ILE A 121 13.66 -0.61 -1.01
C ILE A 121 12.70 -1.51 -1.80
N ARG A 122 11.41 -1.46 -1.45
CA ARG A 122 10.39 -2.34 -2.01
C ARG A 122 10.29 -2.23 -3.53
N ASP A 123 10.40 -1.02 -4.07
CA ASP A 123 10.32 -0.75 -5.52
C ASP A 123 11.55 -1.27 -6.30
N ARG A 124 12.58 -1.75 -5.61
CA ARG A 124 13.80 -2.34 -6.19
C ARG A 124 13.84 -3.85 -6.09
N LEU A 125 12.92 -4.45 -5.34
CA LEU A 125 12.81 -5.89 -5.19
C LEU A 125 11.94 -6.49 -6.32
N PRO A 126 12.06 -7.80 -6.58
CA PRO A 126 11.17 -8.50 -7.49
C PRO A 126 9.68 -8.32 -7.15
N ALA A 127 8.82 -8.35 -8.17
CA ALA A 127 7.37 -8.29 -7.96
C ALA A 127 6.83 -9.65 -7.46
N TYR A 128 6.65 -9.80 -6.15
CA TYR A 128 6.20 -11.07 -5.53
C TYR A 128 4.69 -11.34 -5.57
N GLY A 129 3.92 -10.52 -6.30
CA GLY A 129 2.46 -10.64 -6.36
C GLY A 129 1.76 -10.54 -5.00
N ALA A 130 0.51 -11.00 -4.93
CA ALA A 130 -0.30 -10.94 -3.70
C ALA A 130 0.21 -11.88 -2.59
N GLN A 131 0.90 -12.96 -2.96
CA GLN A 131 1.37 -13.96 -2.01
C GLN A 131 2.65 -13.55 -1.28
N GLY A 132 3.43 -12.62 -1.83
CA GLY A 132 4.69 -12.20 -1.24
C GLY A 132 5.78 -13.29 -1.31
N PRO A 133 7.02 -12.93 -0.94
CA PRO A 133 8.14 -13.85 -0.94
C PRO A 133 8.14 -14.77 0.30
N ALA A 134 8.84 -15.90 0.21
CA ALA A 134 9.34 -16.58 1.41
C ALA A 134 10.36 -15.68 2.12
N LEU A 135 10.42 -15.74 3.45
CA LEU A 135 11.30 -14.88 4.24
C LEU A 135 12.77 -14.98 3.82
N GLU A 136 13.24 -16.19 3.52
CA GLU A 136 14.62 -16.44 3.10
C GLU A 136 14.93 -15.80 1.73
N ASN A 137 13.98 -15.88 0.79
CA ASN A 137 14.12 -15.25 -0.53
C ASN A 137 14.13 -13.73 -0.40
N LEU A 138 13.25 -13.17 0.43
CA LEU A 138 13.23 -11.74 0.71
C LEU A 138 14.58 -11.26 1.26
N CYS A 139 15.11 -11.99 2.24
CA CYS A 139 16.41 -11.68 2.82
C CYS A 139 17.53 -11.75 1.77
N ALA A 140 17.55 -12.78 0.92
CA ALA A 140 18.53 -12.89 -0.15
C ALA A 140 18.43 -11.72 -1.15
N ASP A 141 17.21 -11.34 -1.53
CA ASP A 141 16.99 -10.25 -2.49
C ASP A 141 17.35 -8.86 -1.93
N ILE A 142 17.10 -8.61 -0.64
CA ILE A 142 17.56 -7.37 0.04
C ILE A 142 19.08 -7.33 0.13
N GLU A 143 19.72 -8.46 0.47
CA GLU A 143 21.18 -8.56 0.54
C GLU A 143 21.82 -8.36 -0.84
N ALA A 144 21.20 -8.88 -1.89
CA ALA A 144 21.64 -8.72 -3.28
C ALA A 144 21.59 -7.27 -3.77
N LEU A 145 20.73 -6.41 -3.22
CA LEU A 145 20.79 -4.96 -3.51
C LEU A 145 22.13 -4.37 -3.06
N GLY A 146 22.64 -4.82 -1.91
CA GLY A 146 23.89 -4.36 -1.31
C GLY A 146 23.78 -2.96 -0.68
N HIS A 147 24.54 -2.75 0.41
CA HIS A 147 24.50 -1.49 1.16
C HIS A 147 24.87 -0.27 0.32
N ALA A 148 25.90 -0.37 -0.54
CA ALA A 148 26.35 0.74 -1.37
C ALA A 148 25.26 1.24 -2.33
N TYR A 149 24.45 0.34 -2.88
CA TYR A 149 23.32 0.70 -3.73
C TYR A 149 22.22 1.38 -2.93
N ILE A 150 21.89 0.82 -1.76
CA ILE A 150 20.88 1.39 -0.84
C ILE A 150 21.27 2.82 -0.44
N THR A 151 22.52 3.05 -0.06
CA THR A 151 23.02 4.41 0.25
C THR A 151 22.86 5.35 -0.95
N LYS A 152 23.17 4.88 -2.17
CA LYS A 152 23.05 5.69 -3.39
C LYS A 152 21.60 6.10 -3.68
N ILE A 153 20.65 5.17 -3.56
CA ILE A 153 19.23 5.49 -3.79
C ILE A 153 18.66 6.39 -2.69
N THR A 154 19.09 6.24 -1.44
CA THR A 154 18.70 7.14 -0.35
C THR A 154 19.24 8.55 -0.57
N ALA A 155 20.52 8.70 -0.93
CA ALA A 155 21.11 10.00 -1.25
C ALA A 155 20.45 10.67 -2.46
N GLN A 156 20.05 9.88 -3.47
CA GLN A 156 19.29 10.39 -4.60
C GLN A 156 17.90 10.90 -4.17
N GLN A 157 17.20 10.15 -3.32
CA GLN A 157 15.89 10.53 -2.81
C GLN A 157 15.95 11.82 -2.00
N GLU A 158 16.96 11.96 -1.12
CA GLU A 158 17.18 13.18 -0.34
C GLU A 158 17.45 14.39 -1.24
N ARG A 159 18.24 14.22 -2.30
CA ARG A 159 18.47 15.28 -3.29
C ARG A 159 17.19 15.71 -3.98
N ILE A 160 16.34 14.75 -4.40
CA ILE A 160 15.04 15.04 -5.02
C ILE A 160 14.14 15.79 -4.05
N GLN A 161 14.07 15.34 -2.79
CA GLN A 161 13.27 16.00 -1.76
C GLN A 161 13.75 17.43 -1.51
N SER A 162 15.06 17.63 -1.38
CA SER A 162 15.67 18.96 -1.22
C SER A 162 15.33 19.89 -2.39
N GLN A 163 15.31 19.38 -3.63
CA GLN A 163 14.88 20.16 -4.79
C GLN A 163 13.40 20.55 -4.70
N LEU A 164 12.51 19.63 -4.35
CA LEU A 164 11.08 19.93 -4.20
C LEU A 164 10.81 20.95 -3.09
N ASP A 165 11.53 20.85 -1.97
CA ASP A 165 11.44 21.81 -0.86
C ASP A 165 11.97 23.18 -1.26
N SER A 166 13.00 23.24 -2.12
CA SER A 166 13.51 24.51 -2.65
C SER A 166 12.49 25.17 -3.58
N ILE A 167 11.88 24.40 -4.49
CA ILE A 167 10.83 24.89 -5.40
C ILE A 167 9.62 25.42 -4.62
N SER A 168 9.21 24.70 -3.57
CA SER A 168 8.09 25.08 -2.71
C SER A 168 8.37 26.37 -1.91
N ARG A 169 9.62 26.58 -1.49
CA ARG A 169 10.05 27.84 -0.86
C ARG A 169 10.06 29.02 -1.85
N PHE A 170 10.52 28.80 -3.08
CA PHE A 170 10.48 29.82 -4.12
C PHE A 170 9.05 30.21 -4.52
N SER A 171 8.13 29.24 -4.61
CA SER A 171 6.72 29.53 -4.92
C SER A 171 6.03 30.33 -3.80
N ALA A 172 6.29 29.99 -2.53
CA ALA A 172 5.77 30.75 -1.39
C ALA A 172 6.28 32.20 -1.37
N GLN A 173 7.57 32.43 -1.65
CA GLN A 173 8.14 33.78 -1.70
C GLN A 173 7.55 34.63 -2.83
N ASN A 174 7.32 34.05 -4.01
CA ASN A 174 6.73 34.77 -5.16
C ASN A 174 5.28 35.21 -4.92
N VAL A 175 4.51 34.49 -4.10
CA VAL A 175 3.14 34.88 -3.72
C VAL A 175 3.16 36.12 -2.83
N GLN A 176 4.15 36.25 -1.94
CA GLN A 176 4.26 37.41 -1.04
C GLN A 176 4.69 38.69 -1.79
N SER A 177 5.57 38.58 -2.80
CA SER A 177 6.09 39.75 -3.53
C SER A 177 5.10 40.39 -4.52
N ASN A 178 3.99 39.71 -4.83
CA ASN A 178 2.94 40.26 -5.70
C ASN A 178 1.83 41.00 -4.94
N ILE A 179 1.92 41.11 -3.60
CA ILE A 179 1.11 42.05 -2.83
C ILE A 179 1.72 43.44 -3.03
N ARG A 180 1.47 44.02 -4.20
CA ARG A 180 1.70 45.44 -4.47
C ARG A 180 0.96 46.22 -3.37
N PRO A 181 1.63 47.08 -2.59
CA PRO A 181 0.91 47.95 -1.66
C PRO A 181 -0.11 48.74 -2.48
N GLN A 182 -1.40 48.47 -2.24
CA GLN A 182 -2.48 49.31 -2.73
C GLN A 182 -2.15 50.71 -2.22
N ARG A 183 -1.72 51.56 -3.16
CA ARG A 183 -1.43 52.96 -2.93
C ARG A 183 -2.71 53.58 -2.39
N VAL A 184 -2.71 53.86 -1.09
CA VAL A 184 -3.80 54.54 -0.40
C VAL A 184 -4.02 55.85 -1.15
N GLY A 185 -5.16 55.95 -1.83
CA GLY A 185 -5.60 57.20 -2.45
C GLY A 185 -5.81 58.28 -1.39
N PRO A 186 -5.72 59.56 -1.76
CA PRO A 186 -5.85 60.67 -0.81
C PRO A 186 -7.22 60.63 -0.12
N GLN A 187 -7.18 60.67 1.22
CA GLN A 187 -8.36 60.74 2.08
C GLN A 187 -9.23 61.95 1.74
N SER A 188 -10.48 61.69 1.36
CA SER A 188 -11.53 62.70 1.42
C SER A 188 -11.98 62.84 2.88
N ARG A 189 -12.00 64.08 3.37
CA ARG A 189 -12.43 64.48 4.70
C ARG A 189 -13.81 63.90 5.04
N GLN A 190 -13.93 63.23 6.18
CA GLN A 190 -15.22 62.99 6.83
C GLN A 190 -15.52 64.09 7.86
N ILE A 191 -16.77 64.53 7.84
CA ILE A 191 -17.46 65.33 8.86
C ILE A 191 -18.07 64.35 9.88
N PRO A 192 -18.13 64.67 11.18
CA PRO A 192 -18.68 63.77 12.18
C PRO A 192 -20.19 63.98 12.37
N THR A 193 -20.96 62.91 12.41
CA THR A 193 -22.25 62.87 13.13
C THR A 193 -22.40 61.56 13.87
N ASN A 194 -22.48 61.69 15.20
CA ASN A 194 -23.00 60.72 16.14
C ASN A 194 -24.43 60.32 15.75
N PHE A 195 -24.81 59.05 15.92
CA PHE A 195 -26.08 58.68 16.56
C PHE A 195 -26.10 57.20 16.97
N THR A 196 -26.43 57.03 18.24
CA THR A 196 -26.84 55.84 18.97
C THR A 196 -28.13 55.26 18.39
N THR A 197 -28.33 53.93 18.43
CA THR A 197 -29.43 53.23 19.14
C THR A 197 -29.74 51.86 18.50
N SER A 198 -29.86 50.88 19.39
CA SER A 198 -30.44 49.54 19.35
C SER A 198 -31.62 49.34 18.40
N ASN A 199 -31.75 48.11 17.84
CA ASN A 199 -32.94 47.27 18.05
C ASN A 199 -32.81 45.86 17.43
N THR A 200 -33.18 44.90 18.27
CA THR A 200 -33.72 43.56 18.00
C THR A 200 -34.86 43.55 16.98
N PHE A 201 -35.00 42.48 16.18
CA PHE A 201 -36.25 41.74 15.85
C PHE A 201 -35.90 40.55 14.92
N THR A 202 -36.07 39.30 15.37
CA THR A 202 -37.22 38.39 15.13
C THR A 202 -37.21 37.73 13.74
N THR A 203 -36.80 36.47 13.72
CA THR A 203 -36.98 35.51 12.62
C THR A 203 -38.32 34.79 12.73
N PRO A 204 -39.08 34.63 11.64
CA PRO A 204 -39.97 33.50 11.48
C PRO A 204 -39.52 32.58 10.34
N SER A 205 -39.58 31.29 10.67
CA SER A 205 -39.68 30.14 9.80
C SER A 205 -40.75 30.28 8.70
N SER A 206 -40.53 29.66 7.53
CA SER A 206 -41.44 28.64 6.98
C SER A 206 -40.95 28.01 5.67
N PHE A 207 -41.31 26.74 5.57
CA PHE A 207 -41.14 25.78 4.48
C PHE A 207 -41.79 26.23 3.16
N ASN A 208 -41.29 25.73 2.04
CA ASN A 208 -42.15 25.24 0.96
C ASN A 208 -41.46 24.20 0.07
N ASN A 209 -42.09 23.03 0.03
CA ASN A 209 -41.88 21.93 -0.90
C ASN A 209 -42.39 22.32 -2.31
N LEU A 210 -41.74 21.85 -3.36
CA LEU A 210 -42.35 21.65 -4.68
C LEU A 210 -42.05 20.25 -5.20
N PRO A 211 -43.04 19.49 -5.68
CA PRO A 211 -42.83 18.31 -6.53
C PRO A 211 -42.90 18.70 -8.00
N SER A 212 -42.10 18.05 -8.85
CA SER A 212 -42.25 18.15 -10.31
C SER A 212 -42.32 16.74 -10.91
N ASN A 213 -43.54 16.38 -11.27
CA ASN A 213 -43.88 15.25 -12.13
C ASN A 213 -43.50 15.58 -13.57
N PHE A 214 -42.80 14.68 -14.26
CA PHE A 214 -42.90 14.58 -15.72
C PHE A 214 -43.08 13.13 -16.13
N THR A 215 -44.28 12.89 -16.66
CA THR A 215 -44.72 11.71 -17.40
C THR A 215 -44.27 11.88 -18.85
N THR A 216 -43.62 10.88 -19.45
CA THR A 216 -43.67 10.70 -20.90
C THR A 216 -43.41 9.24 -21.25
N SER A 217 -44.50 8.56 -21.60
CA SER A 217 -44.52 7.30 -22.31
C SER A 217 -44.06 7.54 -23.75
N ASN A 218 -43.33 6.59 -24.34
CA ASN A 218 -43.62 6.12 -25.70
C ASN A 218 -42.98 4.75 -25.94
N ALA A 219 -43.82 3.83 -26.37
CA ALA A 219 -43.52 2.49 -26.81
C ALA A 219 -43.10 2.50 -28.28
N PHE A 220 -42.12 1.67 -28.64
CA PHE A 220 -42.01 1.10 -29.98
C PHE A 220 -41.51 -0.33 -29.88
N THR A 221 -42.21 -1.22 -30.58
CA THR A 221 -42.04 -2.67 -30.55
C THR A 221 -41.48 -3.16 -31.89
N THR A 222 -40.67 -4.23 -31.83
CA THR A 222 -40.34 -5.24 -32.88
C THR A 222 -39.32 -4.89 -33.98
N PRO A 223 -38.71 -5.89 -34.67
CA PRO A 223 -38.16 -7.19 -34.20
C PRO A 223 -36.74 -7.51 -34.74
N SER A 224 -36.10 -8.56 -34.20
CA SER A 224 -34.88 -9.25 -34.69
C SER A 224 -35.16 -10.05 -35.99
N PRO A 225 -34.18 -10.46 -36.84
CA PRO A 225 -33.30 -11.61 -36.52
C PRO A 225 -31.88 -11.67 -37.15
N PHE A 226 -31.04 -12.51 -36.55
CA PHE A 226 -29.88 -13.29 -37.03
C PHE A 226 -29.35 -13.10 -38.48
N SER A 227 -28.02 -13.04 -38.63
CA SER A 227 -27.27 -14.01 -39.48
C SER A 227 -25.75 -13.96 -39.28
N ASN A 228 -25.19 -15.15 -39.03
CA ASN A 228 -23.78 -15.49 -39.10
C ASN A 228 -23.31 -15.49 -40.56
N SER A 229 -22.09 -15.01 -40.81
CA SER A 229 -21.27 -15.52 -41.92
C SER A 229 -19.80 -15.57 -41.51
N ASN A 230 -19.34 -16.82 -41.35
CA ASN A 230 -17.94 -17.19 -41.50
C ASN A 230 -17.60 -17.13 -43.00
N GLU A 231 -16.47 -16.54 -43.37
CA GLU A 231 -15.65 -17.08 -44.46
C GLU A 231 -14.17 -16.64 -44.38
N PRO A 232 -13.26 -17.42 -44.99
CA PRO A 232 -11.85 -17.46 -44.63
C PRO A 232 -10.89 -16.87 -45.70
N ARG A 233 -9.63 -16.70 -45.28
CA ARG A 233 -8.39 -16.67 -46.10
C ARG A 233 -8.29 -15.64 -47.24
N SER A 234 -7.31 -14.74 -47.12
CA SER A 234 -6.22 -14.74 -48.12
C SER A 234 -4.95 -14.08 -47.59
N SER A 235 -3.85 -14.67 -48.03
CA SER A 235 -2.46 -14.45 -47.69
C SER A 235 -1.79 -13.38 -48.56
N ARG A 236 -0.90 -12.60 -47.93
CA ARG A 236 0.45 -12.24 -48.39
C ARG A 236 0.60 -11.41 -49.68
N ALA A 237 1.17 -10.20 -49.53
CA ALA A 237 2.33 -9.78 -50.34
C ALA A 237 3.13 -8.69 -49.59
N LEU A 238 4.40 -9.02 -49.35
CA LEU A 238 5.46 -8.18 -48.81
C LEU A 238 5.79 -7.06 -49.81
N ARG A 239 6.03 -5.83 -49.34
CA ARG A 239 6.66 -4.76 -50.14
C ARG A 239 8.10 -4.52 -49.67
N PRO A 240 9.01 -4.11 -50.57
CA PRO A 240 10.44 -4.09 -50.31
C PRO A 240 10.85 -2.86 -49.51
N ILE A 241 11.77 -3.08 -48.57
CA ILE A 241 12.57 -2.06 -47.89
C ILE A 241 13.55 -1.49 -48.92
N THR A 242 13.46 -0.19 -49.18
CA THR A 242 14.50 0.55 -49.90
C THR A 242 15.31 1.35 -48.88
N ASN A 243 16.59 1.01 -48.78
CA ASN A 243 17.58 1.78 -48.03
C ASN A 243 17.93 3.02 -48.85
N ASN A 244 17.75 4.21 -48.27
CA ASN A 244 18.29 5.44 -48.84
C ASN A 244 19.18 6.13 -47.80
N THR A 245 20.48 6.02 -48.04
CA THR A 245 21.56 6.71 -47.36
C THR A 245 21.70 8.08 -48.03
N GLY A 246 21.37 9.15 -47.32
CA GLY A 246 21.35 10.52 -47.86
C GLY A 246 21.66 11.54 -46.78
N SER A 247 22.83 12.15 -46.92
CA SER A 247 23.51 13.04 -45.98
C SER A 247 22.94 14.47 -45.88
N TYR A 248 23.21 15.10 -44.72
CA TYR A 248 23.29 16.53 -44.38
C TYR A 248 22.08 17.47 -44.58
N ALA A 249 21.53 17.97 -43.48
CA ALA A 249 21.33 19.41 -43.23
C ALA A 249 20.94 19.65 -41.75
N THR A 250 21.76 20.43 -41.06
CA THR A 250 21.47 21.06 -39.77
C THR A 250 20.41 22.13 -39.96
N ASP A 251 19.25 21.96 -39.34
CA ASP A 251 18.38 23.08 -38.98
C ASP A 251 17.85 22.90 -37.56
N GLY A 252 18.28 23.83 -36.70
CA GLY A 252 17.90 23.91 -35.31
C GLY A 252 16.49 24.49 -35.17
N THR A 253 15.48 23.66 -35.34
CA THR A 253 14.12 23.98 -34.90
C THR A 253 13.88 23.31 -33.56
N LYS A 254 13.93 24.10 -32.48
CA LYS A 254 13.50 23.67 -31.15
C LYS A 254 12.00 23.35 -31.22
N ASN A 255 11.66 22.10 -31.52
CA ASN A 255 10.35 21.52 -31.28
C ASN A 255 10.16 21.39 -29.76
N ALA A 256 9.78 22.50 -29.13
CA ALA A 256 9.05 22.42 -27.88
C ALA A 256 7.71 21.77 -28.22
N ASN A 257 7.60 20.46 -28.01
CA ASN A 257 6.29 19.81 -28.00
C ASN A 257 5.44 20.55 -26.98
N PRO A 258 4.35 21.23 -27.39
CA PRO A 258 3.43 21.81 -26.42
C PRO A 258 2.95 20.68 -25.51
N PRO A 259 2.75 20.93 -24.19
CA PRO A 259 2.13 19.96 -23.32
C PRO A 259 0.82 19.55 -23.98
N THR A 260 0.77 18.29 -24.39
CA THR A 260 -0.26 17.74 -25.26
C THR A 260 -1.54 17.65 -24.43
N ASN A 261 -2.25 18.78 -24.35
CA ASN A 261 -3.55 18.84 -23.71
C ASN A 261 -4.50 18.10 -24.64
N ASN A 262 -4.62 16.78 -24.46
CA ASN A 262 -5.40 15.87 -25.31
C ASN A 262 -6.92 16.03 -25.11
N SER A 263 -7.37 17.22 -24.70
CA SER A 263 -8.76 17.55 -24.48
C SER A 263 -9.26 18.34 -25.69
N PHE A 264 -10.18 17.74 -26.44
CA PHE A 264 -10.85 18.40 -27.56
C PHE A 264 -12.16 19.02 -27.09
N GLU A 265 -12.56 20.14 -27.69
CA GLU A 265 -13.87 20.74 -27.42
C GLU A 265 -14.99 19.88 -28.00
N ALA A 266 -16.17 19.85 -27.37
CA ALA A 266 -17.32 19.06 -27.84
C ALA A 266 -17.99 19.59 -29.13
N MET A 267 -17.31 20.47 -29.85
CA MET A 267 -17.75 21.03 -31.13
C MET A 267 -17.46 20.04 -32.28
N PRO A 268 -18.16 20.11 -33.42
CA PRO A 268 -17.92 19.22 -34.56
C PRO A 268 -16.45 19.19 -35.03
N ASP A 269 -15.76 20.33 -34.96
CA ASP A 269 -14.34 20.42 -35.28
C ASP A 269 -13.48 19.61 -34.29
N GLY A 270 -13.78 19.70 -32.98
CA GLY A 270 -13.09 18.93 -31.95
C GLY A 270 -13.31 17.42 -32.08
N ILE A 271 -14.48 17.00 -32.56
CA ILE A 271 -14.74 15.58 -32.89
C ILE A 271 -13.84 15.12 -34.04
N CYS A 272 -13.72 15.90 -35.12
CA CYS A 272 -12.84 15.57 -36.24
C CYS A 272 -11.36 15.51 -35.82
N GLN A 273 -10.93 16.45 -34.98
CA GLN A 273 -9.57 16.45 -34.43
C GLN A 273 -9.31 15.22 -33.55
N TYR A 274 -10.28 14.82 -32.74
CA TYR A 274 -10.20 13.62 -31.92
C TYR A 274 -10.07 12.34 -32.76
N GLU A 275 -10.88 12.17 -33.80
CA GLU A 275 -10.79 11.02 -34.70
C GLU A 275 -9.43 10.94 -35.39
N ASN A 276 -8.91 12.08 -35.86
CA ASN A 276 -7.56 12.18 -36.43
C ASN A 276 -6.48 11.80 -35.40
N ALA A 277 -6.61 12.27 -34.16
CA ALA A 277 -5.69 11.96 -33.08
C ALA A 277 -5.70 10.47 -32.73
N ILE A 278 -6.87 9.83 -32.71
CA ILE A 278 -6.98 8.36 -32.53
C ILE A 278 -6.26 7.64 -33.67
N GLY A 279 -6.49 8.04 -34.93
CA GLY A 279 -5.84 7.45 -36.10
C GLY A 279 -4.31 7.56 -36.02
N LYS A 280 -3.80 8.74 -35.68
CA LYS A 280 -2.36 8.97 -35.45
C LYS A 280 -1.81 8.12 -34.31
N TRP A 281 -2.56 7.99 -33.22
CA TRP A 281 -2.13 7.20 -32.07
C TRP A 281 -1.99 5.72 -32.47
N PHE A 282 -2.98 5.15 -33.16
CA PHE A 282 -2.91 3.77 -33.64
C PHE A 282 -1.84 3.57 -34.71
N ALA A 283 -1.62 4.52 -35.60
CA ALA A 283 -0.53 4.47 -36.58
C ALA A 283 0.86 4.48 -35.91
N THR A 284 0.99 5.19 -34.79
CA THR A 284 2.27 5.33 -34.07
C THR A 284 2.58 4.14 -33.17
N TYR A 285 1.58 3.62 -32.46
CA TYR A 285 1.78 2.61 -31.40
C TYR A 285 1.21 1.23 -31.72
N GLY A 286 0.46 1.09 -32.82
CA GLY A 286 -0.25 -0.13 -33.19
C GLY A 286 -1.54 -0.35 -32.41
N VAL A 287 -2.38 -1.26 -32.91
CA VAL A 287 -3.66 -1.66 -32.27
C VAL A 287 -3.42 -2.28 -30.89
N ASP A 288 -2.33 -3.04 -30.76
CA ASP A 288 -1.90 -3.68 -29.51
C ASP A 288 -1.16 -2.73 -28.56
N GLY A 289 -0.93 -1.48 -28.97
CA GLY A 289 -0.33 -0.45 -28.13
C GLY A 289 -1.10 -0.28 -26.83
N VAL A 290 -0.40 -0.28 -25.69
CA VAL A 290 -1.00 -0.06 -24.37
C VAL A 290 -0.78 1.41 -23.95
N PRO A 291 -1.85 2.19 -23.72
CA PRO A 291 -1.73 3.56 -23.22
C PRO A 291 -1.01 3.62 -21.88
N ASN A 292 -0.18 4.63 -21.67
CA ASN A 292 0.49 4.89 -20.39
C ASN A 292 0.88 6.38 -20.29
N ALA A 293 1.56 6.78 -19.21
CA ALA A 293 1.96 8.18 -19.01
C ALA A 293 2.86 8.74 -20.13
N SER A 294 3.69 7.91 -20.76
CA SER A 294 4.55 8.28 -21.90
C SER A 294 3.86 8.13 -23.26
N ARG A 295 2.68 7.49 -23.30
CA ARG A 295 1.89 7.20 -24.51
C ARG A 295 0.42 7.52 -24.25
N PRO A 296 0.08 8.80 -24.04
CA PRO A 296 -1.27 9.17 -23.64
C PRO A 296 -2.26 8.88 -24.76
N PHE A 297 -3.41 8.29 -24.43
CA PHE A 297 -4.49 8.08 -25.40
C PHE A 297 -5.31 9.38 -25.54
N PRO A 298 -5.73 9.77 -26.76
CA PRO A 298 -6.63 10.92 -26.96
C PRO A 298 -7.91 10.78 -26.13
N LEU A 299 -8.44 11.87 -25.58
CA LEU A 299 -9.66 11.84 -24.76
C LEU A 299 -10.88 12.23 -25.59
N THR A 300 -12.02 11.56 -25.32
CA THR A 300 -13.29 11.91 -25.96
C THR A 300 -13.60 13.40 -25.76
N PRO A 301 -13.99 14.15 -26.81
CA PRO A 301 -14.24 15.58 -26.71
C PRO A 301 -15.26 15.93 -25.61
N GLY A 302 -14.99 16.98 -24.85
CA GLY A 302 -15.83 17.42 -23.72
C GLY A 302 -15.79 16.52 -22.48
N SER A 303 -15.04 15.41 -22.51
CA SER A 303 -14.85 14.59 -21.31
C SER A 303 -13.89 15.27 -20.33
N PRO A 304 -14.10 15.12 -19.01
CA PRO A 304 -13.17 15.61 -18.00
C PRO A 304 -11.77 14.98 -18.13
N SER A 305 -10.75 15.72 -17.71
CA SER A 305 -9.37 15.21 -17.66
C SER A 305 -9.24 13.98 -16.72
N PRO A 306 -8.34 13.03 -17.02
CA PRO A 306 -8.11 11.86 -16.18
C PRO A 306 -7.74 12.23 -14.75
N GLY A 307 -8.36 11.55 -13.77
CA GLY A 307 -8.09 11.78 -12.34
C GLY A 307 -8.87 12.93 -11.72
N SER A 308 -9.85 13.47 -12.43
CA SER A 308 -10.73 14.55 -11.98
C SER A 308 -11.97 14.04 -11.23
N SER A 309 -11.86 12.85 -10.62
CA SER A 309 -12.93 12.03 -10.01
C SER A 309 -14.02 11.53 -10.96
N GLU A 310 -13.67 11.34 -12.23
CA GLU A 310 -14.55 10.74 -13.22
C GLU A 310 -14.62 9.21 -13.12
N CYS A 311 -15.77 8.65 -13.48
CA CYS A 311 -15.94 7.22 -13.66
C CYS A 311 -15.16 6.76 -14.90
N TRP A 312 -14.24 5.80 -14.72
CA TRP A 312 -13.37 5.35 -15.82
C TRP A 312 -14.10 4.61 -16.94
N ARG A 313 -15.35 4.17 -16.72
CA ARG A 313 -16.16 3.48 -17.75
C ARG A 313 -16.81 4.48 -18.72
N CYS A 314 -17.41 5.56 -18.21
CA CYS A 314 -18.22 6.47 -19.02
C CYS A 314 -17.70 7.92 -19.05
N GLY A 315 -16.66 8.26 -18.29
CA GLY A 315 -16.07 9.60 -18.27
C GLY A 315 -16.84 10.67 -17.49
N HIS A 316 -18.03 10.37 -16.96
CA HIS A 316 -18.79 11.34 -16.15
C HIS A 316 -18.39 11.31 -14.68
N LYS A 317 -18.53 12.44 -13.98
CA LYS A 317 -18.24 12.57 -12.54
C LYS A 317 -19.44 12.17 -11.67
N GLY A 318 -19.21 12.06 -10.36
CA GLY A 318 -20.28 12.02 -9.35
C GLY A 318 -20.97 10.67 -9.17
N HIS A 319 -20.43 9.58 -9.71
CA HIS A 319 -21.03 8.25 -9.57
C HIS A 319 -19.99 7.12 -9.70
N TYR A 320 -20.36 5.92 -9.28
CA TYR A 320 -19.52 4.70 -9.34
C TYR A 320 -19.86 3.84 -10.58
N LYS A 321 -18.94 2.97 -11.00
CA LYS A 321 -19.09 2.11 -12.21
C LYS A 321 -20.39 1.30 -12.24
N GLU A 322 -20.87 0.87 -11.08
CA GLU A 322 -22.05 0.01 -10.91
C GLU A 322 -23.34 0.80 -10.69
N SER A 323 -23.26 2.14 -10.66
CA SER A 323 -24.43 2.96 -10.45
C SER A 323 -25.37 2.92 -11.68
N PRO A 324 -26.69 3.04 -11.47
CA PRO A 324 -27.65 3.13 -12.58
C PRO A 324 -27.33 4.27 -13.56
N GLU A 325 -26.78 5.39 -13.06
CA GLU A 325 -26.33 6.53 -13.88
C GLU A 325 -25.18 6.12 -14.80
N CYS A 326 -24.25 5.27 -14.35
CA CYS A 326 -23.19 4.76 -15.21
C CYS A 326 -23.78 3.92 -16.34
N LEU A 327 -24.68 2.99 -16.00
CA LEU A 327 -25.25 2.02 -16.94
C LEU A 327 -26.08 2.71 -18.05
N ARG A 328 -26.68 3.87 -17.76
CA ARG A 328 -27.38 4.71 -18.74
C ARG A 328 -26.45 5.42 -19.73
N ASN A 329 -25.19 5.63 -19.37
CA ASN A 329 -24.20 6.29 -20.23
C ASN A 329 -23.47 5.27 -21.10
N ASN A 330 -23.18 5.64 -22.34
CA ASN A 330 -22.35 4.84 -23.23
C ASN A 330 -20.93 4.69 -22.65
N PRO A 331 -20.34 3.49 -22.71
CA PRO A 331 -18.95 3.32 -22.31
C PRO A 331 -18.02 4.07 -23.25
N LEU A 332 -16.95 4.65 -22.71
CA LEU A 332 -15.84 5.22 -23.49
C LEU A 332 -15.13 4.14 -24.30
N PRO A 333 -14.34 4.49 -25.32
CA PRO A 333 -13.45 3.53 -25.99
C PRO A 333 -12.54 2.80 -25.00
N GLU A 334 -12.34 1.49 -25.16
CA GLU A 334 -11.61 0.65 -24.18
C GLU A 334 -10.18 1.17 -23.89
N LYS A 335 -9.48 1.66 -24.91
CA LYS A 335 -8.14 2.26 -24.75
C LYS A 335 -8.17 3.54 -23.91
N GLU A 336 -9.21 4.37 -24.06
CA GLU A 336 -9.39 5.54 -23.21
C GLU A 336 -9.70 5.13 -21.76
N GLN A 337 -10.58 4.14 -21.56
CA GLN A 337 -10.88 3.59 -20.22
C GLN A 337 -9.60 3.03 -19.56
N GLN A 338 -8.74 2.35 -20.31
CA GLN A 338 -7.46 1.84 -19.83
C GLN A 338 -6.50 2.97 -19.46
N TYR A 339 -6.40 4.01 -20.29
CA TYR A 339 -5.59 5.19 -20.00
C TYR A 339 -6.06 5.89 -18.72
N ARG A 340 -7.37 6.12 -18.57
CA ARG A 340 -7.98 6.72 -17.37
C ARG A 340 -7.72 5.90 -16.11
N ARG A 341 -7.80 4.56 -16.19
CA ARG A 341 -7.43 3.64 -15.09
C ARG A 341 -5.98 3.84 -14.64
N ILE A 342 -5.04 3.88 -15.60
CA ILE A 342 -3.61 4.00 -15.32
C ILE A 342 -3.29 5.35 -14.68
N VAL A 343 -3.81 6.44 -15.25
CA VAL A 343 -3.57 7.79 -14.71
C VAL A 343 -4.26 7.97 -13.36
N GLY A 344 -5.52 7.54 -13.23
CA GLY A 344 -6.27 7.60 -11.98
C GLY A 344 -5.61 6.80 -10.86
N ALA A 345 -5.13 5.58 -11.13
CA ALA A 345 -4.38 4.78 -10.16
C ALA A 345 -3.06 5.45 -9.75
N SER A 346 -2.35 6.05 -10.71
CA SER A 346 -1.09 6.76 -10.45
C SER A 346 -1.30 7.97 -9.53
N ILE A 347 -2.35 8.76 -9.77
CA ILE A 347 -2.73 9.91 -8.93
C ILE A 347 -3.13 9.43 -7.53
N LEU A 348 -3.99 8.40 -7.42
CA LEU A 348 -4.40 7.86 -6.12
C LEU A 348 -3.21 7.32 -5.32
N ASN A 349 -2.26 6.66 -5.97
CA ASN A 349 -1.03 6.20 -5.32
C ASN A 349 -0.15 7.37 -4.86
N ALA A 350 0.01 8.40 -5.69
CA ALA A 350 0.74 9.61 -5.31
C ALA A 350 0.08 10.30 -4.09
N VAL A 351 -1.25 10.47 -4.10
CA VAL A 351 -2.00 11.06 -2.99
C VAL A 351 -1.88 10.22 -1.72
N ARG A 352 -1.96 8.88 -1.82
CA ARG A 352 -1.75 7.99 -0.67
C ARG A 352 -0.34 8.14 -0.11
N ASN A 353 0.68 8.15 -0.97
CA ASN A 353 2.07 8.30 -0.56
C ASN A 353 2.32 9.66 0.11
N VAL A 354 1.76 10.75 -0.43
CA VAL A 354 1.83 12.08 0.19
C VAL A 354 1.09 12.11 1.53
N LYS A 355 -0.09 11.50 1.65
CA LYS A 355 -0.84 11.46 2.91
C LYS A 355 -0.10 10.66 3.97
N THR A 356 0.58 9.58 3.61
CA THR A 356 1.47 8.88 4.54
C THR A 356 2.63 9.77 4.97
N THR A 357 3.29 10.49 4.06
CA THR A 357 4.39 11.41 4.40
C THR A 357 3.94 12.64 5.21
N ALA A 358 2.75 13.18 4.93
CA ALA A 358 2.19 14.33 5.64
C ALA A 358 1.61 13.96 7.02
N ALA A 359 1.03 12.76 7.17
CA ALA A 359 0.63 12.23 8.47
C ALA A 359 1.85 12.07 9.40
N PHE A 360 3.01 11.68 8.86
CA PHE A 360 4.28 11.66 9.60
C PHE A 360 4.82 13.05 9.97
N HIS A 361 4.31 14.14 9.38
CA HIS A 361 4.72 15.51 9.69
C HIS A 361 3.77 16.23 10.67
N ILE A 362 2.60 15.68 10.97
CA ILE A 362 1.65 16.27 11.92
C ILE A 362 1.80 15.66 13.34
N GLU A 363 2.44 14.50 13.50
CA GLU A 363 2.71 13.87 14.81
C GLU A 363 4.17 14.06 15.28
N THR A 364 4.61 15.31 15.41
CA THR A 364 5.66 15.69 16.38
C THR A 364 5.33 17.02 17.07
N GLY A 365 4.03 17.34 17.18
CA GLY A 365 3.51 18.28 18.16
C GLY A 365 2.96 17.47 19.33
N THR A 366 3.52 17.67 20.50
CA THR A 366 3.22 16.99 21.77
C THR A 366 1.73 16.82 22.07
N PHE A 367 1.17 15.64 21.78
CA PHE A 367 -0.17 15.20 22.24
C PHE A 367 -0.14 14.75 23.71
N ASN A 368 0.69 15.37 24.55
CA ASN A 368 0.82 15.04 25.98
C ASN A 368 0.21 16.10 26.91
N GLU A 369 -0.38 17.17 26.38
CA GLU A 369 -0.87 18.28 27.20
C GLU A 369 -2.40 18.41 27.27
N PHE A 370 -3.17 17.59 26.53
CA PHE A 370 -4.63 17.73 26.47
C PHE A 370 -5.44 16.78 27.35
N ASN A 371 -4.81 15.96 28.20
CA ASN A 371 -5.53 14.91 28.96
C ASN A 371 -5.38 15.01 30.49
N ARG A 372 -5.50 16.21 31.06
CA ARG A 372 -5.52 16.42 32.52
C ARG A 372 -6.77 17.10 33.10
N ASN A 373 -7.79 17.42 32.29
CA ASN A 373 -8.96 18.19 32.78
C ASN A 373 -10.34 17.50 32.66
N TYR A 374 -10.40 16.18 32.45
CA TYR A 374 -11.66 15.44 32.63
C TYR A 374 -11.53 14.45 33.79
N ALA A 375 -11.61 14.98 35.01
CA ALA A 375 -12.00 14.21 36.17
C ALA A 375 -13.51 14.00 36.13
N PHE A 376 -13.95 12.75 35.95
CA PHE A 376 -15.32 12.36 36.32
C PHE A 376 -15.32 12.03 37.82
N PRO A 377 -16.37 12.44 38.56
CA PRO A 377 -16.47 12.17 39.99
C PRO A 377 -16.76 10.68 40.27
N PRO A 378 -16.34 10.15 41.43
CA PRO A 378 -16.70 8.81 41.87
C PRO A 378 -18.10 8.78 42.50
N GLU A 379 -18.65 7.57 42.64
CA GLU A 379 -19.97 7.16 43.18
C GLU A 379 -21.12 7.26 42.15
N ILE A 380 -21.89 6.19 41.91
CA ILE A 380 -22.79 5.53 42.87
C ILE A 380 -22.83 3.99 42.68
N GLN A 381 -23.03 3.32 43.82
CA GLN A 381 -23.24 1.89 44.12
C GLN A 381 -24.42 1.19 43.42
N GLU A 382 -24.38 -0.16 43.52
CA GLU A 382 -25.49 -1.15 43.50
C GLU A 382 -26.14 -1.44 42.13
N THR A 383 -26.43 -2.68 41.72
CA THR A 383 -26.84 -3.92 42.40
C THR A 383 -26.28 -5.15 41.64
N SER A 384 -25.67 -6.14 42.32
CA SER A 384 -26.30 -7.42 42.71
C SER A 384 -27.43 -7.89 41.79
N TYR A 385 -27.15 -8.90 40.95
CA TYR A 385 -28.17 -9.82 40.45
C TYR A 385 -27.67 -11.25 40.64
N ASP A 386 -28.37 -11.93 41.55
CA ASP A 386 -28.29 -13.35 41.81
C ASP A 386 -28.75 -14.17 40.59
N ASP A 387 -28.04 -15.28 40.40
CA ASP A 387 -28.56 -16.65 40.36
C ASP A 387 -30.04 -16.83 39.92
N HIS A 388 -30.25 -17.46 38.75
CA HIS A 388 -31.30 -18.46 38.57
C HIS A 388 -31.09 -19.33 37.32
N GLN A 389 -30.91 -20.63 37.59
CA GLN A 389 -31.57 -21.79 36.95
C GLN A 389 -31.18 -22.14 35.50
N ASN A 390 -30.52 -23.28 35.30
CA ASN A 390 -31.13 -24.61 35.14
C ASN A 390 -32.36 -24.61 34.21
N ALA A 391 -32.14 -25.02 32.96
CA ALA A 391 -33.19 -25.61 32.15
C ALA A 391 -32.58 -26.73 31.28
N ASP A 392 -33.08 -27.92 31.55
CA ASP A 392 -32.87 -29.16 30.82
C ASP A 392 -32.98 -29.02 29.30
N TYR A 393 -32.01 -29.61 28.60
CA TYR A 393 -32.28 -30.24 27.30
C TYR A 393 -31.69 -31.65 27.33
N GLN A 394 -32.46 -32.56 27.92
CA GLN A 394 -32.37 -33.97 27.59
C GLN A 394 -33.18 -34.26 26.33
N ASN A 395 -32.71 -35.29 25.64
CA ASN A 395 -33.48 -36.28 24.87
C ASN A 395 -33.47 -36.15 23.32
N PRO A 396 -33.74 -37.24 22.59
CA PRO A 396 -32.75 -38.24 22.18
C PRO A 396 -32.82 -38.53 20.67
N ASN A 397 -31.83 -39.22 20.10
CA ASN A 397 -32.03 -40.20 19.02
C ASN A 397 -30.69 -40.89 18.69
N THR A 398 -30.39 -41.97 19.41
CA THR A 398 -29.44 -42.98 18.95
C THR A 398 -30.26 -44.17 18.47
N PHE A 399 -30.47 -44.23 17.16
CA PHE A 399 -31.15 -45.33 16.50
C PHE A 399 -30.13 -46.45 16.29
N LEU A 400 -30.33 -47.56 17.01
CA LEU A 400 -29.67 -48.84 16.79
C LEU A 400 -30.09 -49.40 15.42
N GLY A 401 -29.12 -49.77 14.60
CA GLY A 401 -29.30 -50.53 13.38
C GLY A 401 -28.16 -51.53 13.22
N ASN A 402 -28.42 -52.77 13.66
CA ASN A 402 -27.64 -53.95 13.29
C ASN A 402 -27.91 -54.34 11.83
N ALA A 403 -26.86 -54.69 11.09
CA ALA A 403 -26.83 -55.65 9.98
C ALA A 403 -25.33 -55.91 9.73
N GLU A 404 -24.74 -57.03 10.16
CA GLU A 404 -24.81 -58.36 9.53
C GLU A 404 -24.69 -58.30 7.99
N GLY A 405 -23.61 -58.87 7.46
CA GLY A 405 -23.33 -58.95 6.03
C GLY A 405 -21.88 -59.38 5.77
N ASP A 406 -21.68 -60.70 5.79
CA ASP A 406 -20.54 -61.41 5.22
C ASP A 406 -20.20 -60.95 3.79
N ASP A 407 -18.92 -60.94 3.43
CA ASP A 407 -18.40 -61.70 2.27
C ASP A 407 -16.89 -61.44 2.04
N LEU A 408 -16.16 -62.56 2.01
CA LEU A 408 -14.89 -62.90 1.33
C LEU A 408 -13.58 -62.16 1.66
#